data_AF-A0A0Y5N1D0-F1
#
_entry.id   AF-A0A0Y5N1D0-F1
#
_cell.length_a   1.000
_cell.length_b   1.000
_cell.length_c   1.000
_cell.angle_alpha   90.00
_cell.angle_beta   90.00
_cell.angle_gamma   90.00
#
_symmetry.space_group_name_H-M   'P 1'
#
loop_
_entity.id
_entity.type
_entity.pdbx_description
1 polymer ?
#
loop_
_entity_poly.entity_id
_entity_poly.type
_entity_poly.pdbx_seq_one_letter_code
_entity_poly.pdbx_strand_id
1 'polypeptide(L)'
;MALIKEPLDKAKQRNEELEAAEEAAAQEALGREQEAARVSEWEERYKLSRSEFEQFWKGLPQTVQNKLQASQKTWKSGMDKICANNAKAEGETPNGIKVSELACKTVETEARLEELYNRKKALIDEMVREADKKELPKRL
;
A
#
# COMPACT_ATOMS: atom_id res chain seq x y z
N MET A 1 -23.04 63.99 -1.98
CA MET A 1 -22.78 62.84 -1.09
C MET A 1 -21.99 61.72 -1.80
N ALA A 2 -20.92 62.04 -2.54
CA ALA A 2 -20.11 61.04 -3.26
C ALA A 2 -18.76 60.74 -2.57
N LEU A 3 -18.22 61.68 -1.78
CA LEU A 3 -16.86 61.61 -1.24
C LEU A 3 -16.64 60.59 -0.10
N ILE A 4 -17.70 60.09 0.54
CA ILE A 4 -17.62 59.13 1.67
C ILE A 4 -17.87 57.67 1.20
N LYS A 5 -18.46 57.48 0.02
CA LYS A 5 -18.88 56.16 -0.48
C LYS A 5 -17.72 55.35 -1.05
N GLU A 6 -16.81 56.01 -1.77
CA GLU A 6 -15.65 55.38 -2.40
C GLU A 6 -14.66 54.71 -1.42
N PRO A 7 -14.33 55.32 -0.26
CA PRO A 7 -13.50 54.66 0.76
C PRO A 7 -14.19 53.46 1.44
N LEU A 8 -15.52 53.54 1.59
CA LEU A 8 -16.31 52.48 2.22
C LEU A 8 -16.46 51.27 1.30
N ASP A 9 -16.68 51.49 0.00
CA ASP A 9 -16.78 50.41 -0.99
C ASP A 9 -15.43 49.68 -1.17
N LYS A 10 -14.30 50.40 -1.13
CA LYS A 10 -12.95 49.80 -1.13
C LYS A 10 -12.66 49.00 0.14
N ALA A 11 -13.10 49.49 1.31
CA ALA A 11 -12.94 48.76 2.56
C ALA A 11 -13.76 47.46 2.56
N LYS A 12 -14.97 47.50 1.98
CA LYS A 12 -15.82 46.32 1.84
C LYS A 12 -15.19 45.25 0.92
N GLN A 13 -14.70 45.65 -0.25
CA GLN A 13 -14.00 44.74 -1.17
C GLN A 13 -12.78 44.07 -0.52
N ARG A 14 -11.95 44.84 0.20
CA ARG A 14 -10.79 44.27 0.91
C ARG A 14 -11.19 43.29 2.00
N ASN A 15 -12.32 43.50 2.66
CA ASN A 15 -12.82 42.57 3.68
C ASN A 15 -13.32 41.28 3.04
N GLU A 16 -14.05 41.37 1.92
CA GLU A 16 -14.50 40.20 1.14
C GLU A 16 -13.30 39.39 0.59
N GLU A 17 -12.23 40.06 0.12
CA GLU A 17 -10.99 39.40 -0.32
C GLU A 17 -10.26 38.69 0.83
N LEU A 18 -10.26 39.29 2.03
CA LEU A 18 -9.66 38.68 3.22
C LEU A 18 -10.44 37.45 3.67
N GLU A 19 -11.77 37.54 3.74
CA GLU A 19 -12.64 36.41 4.08
C GLU A 19 -12.46 35.25 3.08
N ALA A 20 -12.43 35.55 1.77
CA ALA A 20 -12.20 34.53 0.76
C ALA A 20 -10.80 33.87 0.85
N ALA A 21 -9.76 34.64 1.20
CA ALA A 21 -8.43 34.11 1.41
C ALA A 21 -8.33 33.24 2.67
N GLU A 22 -9.00 33.63 3.75
CA GLU A 22 -9.09 32.84 4.98
C GLU A 22 -9.84 31.52 4.76
N GLU A 23 -10.96 31.55 4.03
CA GLU A 23 -11.72 30.35 3.66
C GLU A 23 -10.87 29.40 2.79
N ALA A 24 -10.17 29.93 1.79
CA ALA A 24 -9.29 29.13 0.94
C ALA A 24 -8.15 28.46 1.75
N ALA A 25 -7.53 29.21 2.67
CA ALA A 25 -6.49 28.68 3.54
C ALA A 25 -7.01 27.59 4.49
N ALA A 26 -8.22 27.78 5.04
CA ALA A 26 -8.87 26.78 5.89
C ALA A 26 -9.21 25.50 5.11
N GLN A 27 -9.71 25.63 3.87
CA GLN A 27 -9.96 24.48 3.00
C GLN A 27 -8.68 23.73 2.63
N GLU A 28 -7.60 24.45 2.34
CA GLU A 28 -6.31 23.84 2.05
C GLU A 28 -5.76 23.09 3.28
N ALA A 29 -5.84 23.69 4.46
CA ALA A 29 -5.43 23.06 5.71
C ALA A 29 -6.22 21.78 5.99
N LEU A 30 -7.55 21.82 5.81
CA LEU A 30 -8.42 20.65 5.95
C LEU A 30 -8.06 19.56 4.93
N GLY A 31 -7.80 19.94 3.67
CA GLY A 31 -7.37 19.01 2.62
C GLY A 31 -6.07 18.28 2.99
N ARG A 32 -5.09 19.00 3.54
CA ARG A 32 -3.82 18.42 4.00
C ARG A 32 -4.03 17.47 5.19
N GLU A 33 -4.90 17.81 6.13
CA GLU A 33 -5.23 16.95 7.26
C GLU A 33 -5.91 15.65 6.80
N GLN A 34 -6.86 15.75 5.86
CA GLN A 34 -7.52 14.58 5.27
C GLN A 34 -6.53 13.67 4.53
N GLU A 35 -5.62 14.24 3.74
CA GLU A 35 -4.56 13.45 3.10
C GLU A 35 -3.64 12.76 4.10
N ALA A 36 -3.26 13.44 5.19
CA ALA A 36 -2.43 12.85 6.24
C ALA A 36 -3.16 11.69 6.97
N ALA A 37 -4.45 11.86 7.25
CA ALA A 37 -5.28 10.79 7.82
C ALA A 37 -5.36 9.57 6.90
N ARG A 38 -5.52 9.80 5.58
CA ARG A 38 -5.51 8.72 4.57
C ARG A 38 -4.17 8.00 4.51
N VAL A 39 -3.04 8.71 4.62
CA VAL A 39 -1.71 8.08 4.71
C VAL A 39 -1.66 7.14 5.92
N SER A 40 -2.06 7.63 7.10
CA SER A 40 -2.04 6.82 8.33
C SER A 40 -2.91 5.57 8.24
N GLU A 41 -4.10 5.68 7.64
CA GLU A 41 -4.99 4.54 7.41
C GLU A 41 -4.30 3.46 6.55
N TRP A 42 -3.70 3.87 5.43
CA TRP A 42 -3.03 2.95 4.53
C TRP A 42 -1.74 2.36 5.10
N GLU A 43 -1.03 3.10 5.97
CA GLU A 43 0.10 2.56 6.72
C GLU A 43 -0.32 1.41 7.63
N GLU A 44 -1.40 1.57 8.38
CA GLU A 44 -1.90 0.50 9.27
C GLU A 44 -2.47 -0.69 8.47
N ARG A 45 -3.16 -0.46 7.35
CA ARG A 45 -3.60 -1.53 6.44
C ARG A 45 -2.42 -2.34 5.89
N TYR A 46 -1.41 -1.66 5.37
CA TYR A 46 -0.22 -2.32 4.84
C TYR A 46 0.53 -3.09 5.93
N LYS A 47 0.66 -2.50 7.12
CA LYS A 47 1.28 -3.15 8.29
C LYS A 47 0.54 -4.42 8.71
N LEU A 48 -0.79 -4.42 8.70
CA LEU A 48 -1.59 -5.61 8.99
C LEU A 48 -1.32 -6.72 7.95
N SER A 49 -1.48 -6.40 6.66
CA SER A 49 -1.21 -7.34 5.55
C SER A 49 0.22 -7.91 5.60
N ARG A 50 1.21 -7.06 5.90
CA ARG A 50 2.60 -7.46 6.12
C ARG A 50 2.77 -8.41 7.30
N SER A 51 2.12 -8.13 8.42
CA SER A 51 2.18 -8.97 9.62
C SER A 51 1.62 -10.36 9.34
N GLU A 52 0.47 -10.45 8.68
CA GLU A 52 -0.15 -11.73 8.28
C GLU A 52 0.77 -12.52 7.34
N PHE A 53 1.33 -11.85 6.34
CA PHE A 53 2.32 -12.44 5.44
C PHE A 53 3.53 -13.01 6.21
N GLU A 54 4.08 -12.26 7.15
CA GLU A 54 5.25 -12.68 7.92
C GLU A 54 4.97 -13.84 8.85
N GLN A 55 3.82 -13.84 9.51
CA GLN A 55 3.37 -14.95 10.35
C GLN A 55 3.20 -16.22 9.52
N PHE A 56 2.56 -16.10 8.35
CA PHE A 56 2.44 -17.21 7.41
C PHE A 56 3.81 -17.74 7.00
N TRP A 57 4.73 -16.85 6.56
CA TRP A 57 6.05 -17.23 6.10
C TRP A 57 6.86 -17.93 7.20
N LYS A 58 6.87 -17.38 8.43
CA LYS A 58 7.53 -17.99 9.60
C LYS A 58 6.93 -19.35 9.97
N GLY A 59 5.64 -19.55 9.75
CA GLY A 59 4.94 -20.81 9.98
C GLY A 59 5.17 -21.89 8.92
N LEU A 60 5.87 -21.59 7.82
CA LEU A 60 6.21 -22.59 6.80
C LEU A 60 7.35 -23.50 7.27
N PRO A 61 7.31 -24.82 6.98
CA PRO A 61 8.46 -25.70 7.16
C PRO A 61 9.68 -25.19 6.38
N GLN A 62 10.88 -25.34 6.94
CA GLN A 62 12.11 -24.81 6.33
C GLN A 62 12.31 -25.30 4.89
N THR A 63 12.00 -26.57 4.62
CA THR A 63 12.09 -27.15 3.27
C THR A 63 11.20 -26.41 2.26
N VAL A 64 9.99 -26.02 2.68
CA VAL A 64 9.06 -25.25 1.85
C VAL A 64 9.57 -23.82 1.67
N GLN A 65 10.04 -23.16 2.74
CA GLN A 65 10.65 -21.83 2.64
C GLN A 65 11.82 -21.81 1.65
N ASN A 66 12.71 -22.81 1.71
CA ASN A 66 13.86 -22.92 0.82
C ASN A 66 13.43 -23.03 -0.65
N LYS A 67 12.40 -23.84 -0.94
CA LYS A 67 11.85 -23.97 -2.30
C LYS A 67 11.22 -22.67 -2.81
N LEU A 68 10.67 -21.83 -1.93
CA LEU A 68 9.98 -20.59 -2.28
C LEU A 68 10.86 -19.35 -2.23
N GLN A 69 12.03 -19.42 -1.58
CA GLN A 69 12.86 -18.26 -1.25
C GLN A 69 13.25 -17.42 -2.48
N ALA A 70 13.66 -18.08 -3.58
CA ALA A 70 14.06 -17.39 -4.80
C ALA A 70 12.87 -16.63 -5.42
N SER A 71 11.72 -17.30 -5.56
CA SER A 71 10.48 -16.68 -6.06
C SER A 71 10.06 -15.50 -5.17
N GLN A 72 10.18 -15.65 -3.85
CA GLN A 72 9.82 -14.60 -2.90
C GLN A 72 10.74 -13.36 -3.00
N LYS A 73 12.05 -13.55 -3.19
CA LYS A 73 13.00 -12.45 -3.43
C LYS A 73 12.68 -11.71 -4.73
N THR A 74 12.41 -12.45 -5.81
CA THR A 74 12.06 -11.87 -7.11
C THR A 74 10.75 -11.09 -7.03
N TRP A 75 9.71 -11.68 -6.43
CA TRP A 75 8.42 -11.01 -6.23
C TRP A 75 8.59 -9.72 -5.43
N LYS A 76 9.30 -9.75 -4.30
CA LYS A 76 9.48 -8.56 -3.46
C LYS A 76 10.17 -7.42 -4.23
N SER A 77 11.25 -7.73 -4.94
CA SER A 77 11.96 -6.73 -5.76
C SER A 77 11.10 -6.18 -6.90
N GLY A 78 10.28 -7.03 -7.52
CA GLY A 78 9.34 -6.62 -8.58
C GLY A 78 8.23 -5.73 -8.05
N MET A 79 7.54 -6.17 -7.00
CA MET A 79 6.47 -5.43 -6.33
C MET A 79 6.95 -4.06 -5.85
N ASP A 80 8.09 -3.97 -5.16
CA ASP A 80 8.63 -2.70 -4.67
C ASP A 80 8.84 -1.69 -5.81
N LYS A 81 9.29 -2.16 -7.00
CA LYS A 81 9.48 -1.30 -8.18
C LYS A 81 8.16 -0.91 -8.85
N ILE A 82 7.26 -1.87 -9.04
CA ILE A 82 5.97 -1.64 -9.71
C ILE A 82 5.14 -0.64 -8.90
N CYS A 83 5.01 -0.86 -7.59
CA CYS A 83 4.22 0.02 -6.74
C CYS A 83 4.82 1.43 -6.65
N ALA A 84 6.15 1.56 -6.57
CA ALA A 84 6.79 2.87 -6.55
C ALA A 84 6.62 3.64 -7.88
N ASN A 85 6.62 2.93 -9.02
CA ASN A 85 6.42 3.56 -10.32
C ASN A 85 4.96 3.96 -10.56
N ASN A 86 4.02 3.08 -10.25
CA ASN A 86 2.58 3.36 -10.40
C ASN A 86 2.17 4.51 -9.49
N ALA A 87 2.64 4.52 -8.24
CA ALA A 87 2.35 5.59 -7.30
C ALA A 87 2.78 6.97 -7.80
N LYS A 88 3.92 7.08 -8.50
CA LYS A 88 4.38 8.33 -9.10
C LYS A 88 3.57 8.74 -10.33
N ALA A 89 2.99 7.78 -11.03
CA ALA A 89 2.14 8.04 -12.19
C ALA A 89 0.72 8.47 -11.78
N GLU A 90 0.24 7.99 -10.62
CA GLU A 90 -1.12 8.22 -10.13
C GLU A 90 -1.22 9.37 -9.11
N GLY A 91 -0.16 9.66 -8.35
CA GLY A 91 -0.18 10.64 -7.27
C GLY A 91 0.30 12.03 -7.69
N GLU A 92 -0.53 13.05 -7.44
CA GLU A 92 -0.20 14.47 -7.72
C GLU A 92 0.51 15.16 -6.55
N THR A 93 0.25 14.71 -5.31
CA THR A 93 0.87 15.22 -4.08
C THR A 93 1.81 14.19 -3.47
N PRO A 94 2.80 14.57 -2.63
CA PRO A 94 3.63 13.61 -1.92
C PRO A 94 2.82 12.61 -1.08
N ASN A 95 1.72 13.06 -0.46
CA ASN A 95 0.81 12.19 0.29
C ASN A 95 0.00 11.29 -0.63
N GLY A 96 -0.48 11.80 -1.78
CA GLY A 96 -1.17 11.01 -2.80
C GLY A 96 -0.30 9.90 -3.39
N ILE A 97 0.98 10.19 -3.66
CA ILE A 97 1.97 9.18 -4.08
C ILE A 97 2.12 8.13 -2.98
N LYS A 98 2.31 8.55 -1.72
CA LYS A 98 2.49 7.61 -0.60
C LYS A 98 1.27 6.71 -0.39
N VAL A 99 0.06 7.27 -0.46
CA VAL A 99 -1.20 6.51 -0.38
C VAL A 99 -1.27 5.47 -1.50
N SER A 100 -0.99 5.87 -2.74
CA SER A 100 -1.05 4.98 -3.90
C SER A 100 -0.01 3.85 -3.80
N GLU A 101 1.19 4.16 -3.31
CA GLU A 101 2.24 3.15 -3.09
C GLU A 101 1.83 2.13 -2.01
N LEU A 102 1.29 2.61 -0.88
CA LEU A 102 0.82 1.74 0.21
C LEU A 102 -0.35 0.88 -0.22
N ALA A 103 -1.29 1.43 -0.99
CA ALA A 103 -2.42 0.69 -1.53
C ALA A 103 -1.97 -0.45 -2.44
N CYS A 104 -1.10 -0.15 -3.40
CA CYS A 104 -0.51 -1.18 -4.28
C CYS A 104 0.21 -2.27 -3.47
N LYS A 105 1.07 -1.89 -2.52
CA LYS A 105 1.81 -2.84 -1.69
C LYS A 105 0.91 -3.72 -0.84
N THR A 106 -0.21 -3.18 -0.36
CA THR A 106 -1.20 -3.94 0.41
C THR A 106 -1.85 -5.02 -0.45
N VAL A 107 -2.40 -4.62 -1.61
CA VAL A 107 -3.06 -5.54 -2.55
C VAL A 107 -2.11 -6.63 -3.04
N GLU A 108 -0.89 -6.26 -3.42
CA GLU A 108 0.12 -7.22 -3.86
C GLU A 108 0.53 -8.20 -2.75
N THR A 109 0.64 -7.74 -1.51
CA THR A 109 0.98 -8.59 -0.38
C THR A 109 -0.13 -9.59 -0.07
N GLU A 110 -1.39 -9.16 -0.12
CA GLU A 110 -2.57 -10.01 0.07
C GLU A 110 -2.68 -11.07 -1.04
N ALA A 111 -2.56 -10.65 -2.31
CA ALA A 111 -2.57 -11.55 -3.45
C ALA A 111 -1.43 -12.58 -3.39
N ARG A 112 -0.23 -12.14 -2.98
CA ARG A 112 0.91 -13.03 -2.80
C ARG A 112 0.67 -14.02 -1.66
N LEU A 113 0.07 -13.60 -0.56
CA LEU A 113 -0.26 -14.49 0.55
C LEU A 113 -1.21 -15.61 0.09
N GLU A 114 -2.26 -15.28 -0.68
CA GLU A 114 -3.17 -16.26 -1.27
C GLU A 114 -2.44 -17.25 -2.19
N GLU A 115 -1.57 -16.76 -3.08
CA GLU A 115 -0.74 -17.60 -3.96
C GLU A 115 0.11 -18.58 -3.14
N LEU A 116 0.75 -18.09 -2.06
CA LEU A 116 1.62 -18.92 -1.23
C LEU A 116 0.84 -19.98 -0.44
N TYR A 117 -0.40 -19.74 -0.03
CA TYR A 117 -1.25 -20.77 0.57
C TYR A 117 -1.46 -21.95 -0.40
N ASN A 118 -1.79 -21.64 -1.66
CA ASN A 118 -1.98 -22.65 -2.69
C ASN A 118 -0.67 -23.39 -3.00
N ARG A 119 0.45 -22.65 -3.08
CA ARG A 119 1.75 -23.23 -3.38
C ARG A 119 2.29 -24.11 -2.24
N LYS A 120 2.04 -23.72 -0.98
CA LYS A 120 2.37 -24.53 0.20
C LYS A 120 1.72 -25.91 0.11
N LYS A 121 0.42 -25.97 -0.19
CA LYS A 121 -0.31 -27.24 -0.33
C LYS A 121 0.31 -28.13 -1.41
N ALA A 122 0.53 -27.57 -2.61
CA ALA A 122 1.12 -28.31 -3.71
C ALA A 122 2.53 -28.86 -3.41
N LEU A 123 3.36 -28.09 -2.71
CA LEU A 123 4.71 -28.51 -2.32
C LEU A 123 4.70 -29.61 -1.26
N ILE A 124 3.78 -29.56 -0.31
CA ILE A 124 3.62 -30.63 0.69
C ILE A 124 3.16 -31.92 0.00
N ASP A 125 2.19 -31.85 -0.92
CA ASP A 125 1.70 -33.02 -1.66
C ASP A 125 2.79 -33.64 -2.57
N GLU A 126 3.67 -32.82 -3.16
CA GLU A 126 4.87 -33.28 -3.87
C GLU A 126 5.82 -34.01 -2.92
N MET A 127 6.11 -33.44 -1.75
CA MET A 127 7.01 -34.05 -0.77
C MET A 127 6.52 -35.40 -0.25
N VAL A 128 5.22 -35.55 0.00
CA VAL A 128 4.61 -36.83 0.40
C VAL A 128 4.78 -37.87 -0.70
N ARG A 129 4.43 -37.52 -1.95
CA ARG A 129 4.56 -38.44 -3.09
C ARG A 129 6.02 -38.87 -3.35
N GLU A 130 6.97 -37.96 -3.18
CA GLU A 130 8.39 -38.29 -3.33
C GLU A 130 8.92 -39.16 -2.18
N ALA A 131 8.35 -39.06 -0.98
CA ALA A 131 8.64 -39.98 0.12
C ALA A 131 8.08 -41.39 -0.17
N ASP A 132 6.82 -41.48 -0.60
CA ASP A 132 6.16 -42.76 -0.92
C ASP A 132 6.88 -43.52 -2.04
N LYS A 133 7.43 -42.82 -3.04
CA LYS A 133 8.24 -43.43 -4.11
C LYS A 133 9.56 -44.02 -3.62
N LYS A 134 10.15 -43.48 -2.56
CA LYS A 134 11.41 -43.98 -1.99
C LYS A 134 11.20 -45.25 -1.16
N GLU A 135 10.02 -45.42 -0.59
CA GLU A 135 9.65 -46.59 0.22
C GLU A 135 9.18 -47.79 -0.63
N LEU A 136 8.91 -47.60 -1.93
CA LEU A 136 8.60 -48.71 -2.84
C LEU A 136 9.85 -49.59 -3.03
N PRO A 137 9.85 -50.87 -2.58
CA PRO A 137 10.99 -51.74 -2.75
C PRO A 137 11.25 -51.92 -4.24
N LYS A 138 12.50 -51.66 -4.67
CA LYS A 138 12.98 -52.06 -5.99
C LYS A 138 12.73 -53.57 -6.10
N ARG A 139 11.70 -53.97 -6.84
CA ARG A 139 11.47 -55.38 -7.14
C ARG A 139 12.71 -55.89 -7.87
N LEU A 140 13.48 -56.72 -7.18
CA LEU A 140 14.55 -57.55 -7.73
C LEU A 140 13.95 -58.62 -8.64
#